data_AF-A0A3S4UYT2-F1
#
_entry.id   AF-A0A3S4UYT2-F1
#
_cell.length_a   1.000
_cell.length_b   1.000
_cell.length_c   1.000
_cell.angle_alpha   90.00
_cell.angle_beta   90.00
_cell.angle_gamma   90.00
#
_symmetry.space_group_name_H-M   'P 1'
#
loop_
_entity.id
_entity.type
_entity.pdbx_description
1 polymer ?
#
loop_
_entity_poly.entity_id
_entity_poly.type
_entity_poly.pdbx_seq_one_letter_code
_entity_poly.pdbx_strand_id
1 'polypeptide(L)' 'MTRPRTGPGGRRRTVAYSPQDLERLARGEPPESAELDERRRSRDALAGRLGDTEDTGPEGPSNDERLLREVPPHWA' A
#
# COMPACT_ATOMS: atom_id res chain seq x y z
N MET A 1 21.60 11.85 20.99
CA MET A 1 20.21 12.36 21.09
C MET A 1 19.47 11.91 19.84
N THR A 2 18.74 10.79 19.93
CA THR A 2 18.01 10.20 18.78
C THR A 2 16.64 10.86 18.68
N ARG A 3 16.33 11.48 17.53
CA ARG A 3 15.01 12.06 17.27
C ARG A 3 13.98 10.94 17.07
N PRO A 4 12.76 11.04 17.64
CA PRO A 4 11.72 10.08 17.38
C PRO A 4 11.31 10.15 15.91
N ARG A 5 11.32 9.00 15.24
CA ARG A 5 10.78 8.80 13.89
C ARG A 5 9.27 8.99 13.96
N THR A 6 8.75 10.11 13.47
CA THR A 6 7.31 10.29 13.24
C THR A 6 6.90 9.31 12.15
N GLY A 7 6.32 8.17 12.55
CA GLY A 7 5.65 7.26 11.62
C GLY A 7 4.47 7.98 10.95
N PRO A 8 4.01 7.51 9.77
CA PRO A 8 2.91 8.16 9.07
C PRO A 8 1.68 8.14 9.99
N GLY A 9 1.13 9.32 10.29
CA GLY A 9 -0.11 9.46 11.03
C GLY A 9 -1.18 8.60 10.35
N GLY A 10 -1.53 7.48 10.99
CA GLY A 10 -2.32 6.41 10.38
C GLY A 10 -3.69 6.93 9.97
N ARG A 11 -3.90 7.09 8.66
CA ARG A 11 -5.21 7.37 8.10
C ARG A 11 -6.09 6.15 8.41
N ARG A 12 -7.08 6.33 9.29
CA ARG A 12 -8.10 5.30 9.54
C ARG A 12 -8.93 5.14 8.26
N ARG A 13 -8.82 3.97 7.62
CA ARG A 13 -9.66 3.59 6.47
C ARG A 13 -10.90 2.91 7.01
N THR A 14 -12.05 3.54 6.82
CA THR A 14 -13.34 2.90 7.09
C THR A 14 -13.81 2.20 5.82
N VAL A 15 -14.08 0.91 5.90
CA VAL A 15 -14.58 0.08 4.79
C VAL A 15 -16.02 -0.31 5.13
N ALA A 16 -16.94 -0.10 4.20
CA ALA A 16 -18.31 -0.55 4.34
C ALA A 16 -18.42 -2.03 3.91
N TYR A 17 -18.87 -2.88 4.81
CA TYR A 17 -19.10 -4.31 4.57
C TYR A 17 -20.59 -4.62 4.42
N SER A 18 -20.91 -5.66 3.63
CA SER A 18 -22.24 -6.25 3.58
C SER A 18 -22.62 -6.83 4.96
N PRO A 19 -23.91 -6.90 5.35
CA PRO A 19 -24.33 -7.57 6.58
C PRO A 19 -23.79 -9.00 6.72
N GLN A 20 -23.72 -9.74 5.62
CA GLN A 20 -23.20 -11.11 5.59
C GLN A 20 -21.68 -11.17 5.88
N ASP A 21 -20.93 -10.19 5.38
CA ASP A 21 -19.50 -10.06 5.69
C ASP A 21 -19.28 -9.71 7.16
N LEU A 22 -20.17 -8.91 7.77
CA LEU A 22 -20.11 -8.64 9.21
C LEU A 22 -20.31 -9.90 10.04
N GLU A 23 -21.25 -10.78 9.65
CA GLU A 23 -21.47 -12.08 10.31
C GLU A 23 -20.29 -13.04 10.13
N ARG A 24 -19.62 -13.02 8.97
CA ARG A 24 -18.39 -13.77 8.73
C ARG A 24 -17.25 -13.24 9.59
N LEU A 25 -17.04 -11.92 9.60
CA LEU A 25 -16.03 -11.26 10.42
C LEU A 25 -16.23 -11.53 11.91
N ALA A 26 -17.49 -11.54 12.39
CA ALA A 26 -17.81 -11.89 13.77
C ALA A 26 -17.44 -13.34 14.13
N ARG A 27 -17.46 -14.25 13.15
CA ARG A 27 -17.00 -15.64 13.27
C ARG A 27 -15.49 -15.81 13.03
N GLY A 28 -14.77 -14.73 12.72
CA GLY A 28 -13.35 -14.76 12.38
C GLY A 28 -13.06 -15.26 10.96
N GLU A 29 -14.08 -15.34 10.11
CA GLU A 29 -13.96 -15.74 8.71
C GLU A 29 -13.70 -14.50 7.83
N PRO A 30 -12.86 -14.60 6.78
CA PRO A 30 -12.63 -13.48 5.88
C PRO A 30 -13.93 -13.04 5.18
N PRO A 31 -14.05 -11.74 4.84
CA PRO A 31 -15.14 -11.27 4.01
C PRO A 31 -14.98 -11.81 2.59
N GLU A 32 -16.08 -11.96 1.86
CA GLU A 32 -16.07 -12.43 0.47
C GLU A 32 -15.19 -11.53 -0.42
N SER A 33 -15.17 -10.23 -0.14
CA SER A 33 -14.31 -9.25 -0.83
C SER A 33 -12.82 -9.60 -0.74
N ALA A 34 -12.35 -10.09 0.41
CA ALA A 34 -10.95 -10.47 0.57
C ALA A 34 -10.58 -11.69 -0.28
N GLU A 35 -11.48 -12.66 -0.43
CA GLU A 35 -11.28 -13.82 -1.29
C GLU A 35 -11.24 -13.42 -2.77
N LEU A 36 -12.12 -12.52 -3.19
CA LEU A 36 -12.13 -11.99 -4.56
C LEU A 36 -10.87 -11.19 -4.87
N ASP A 37 -10.39 -10.40 -3.92
CA ASP A 37 -9.13 -9.65 -4.05
C ASP A 37 -7.93 -10.57 -4.13
N GLU A 38 -7.91 -11.66 -3.35
CA GLU A 38 -6.86 -12.69 -3.44
C GLU A 38 -6.85 -13.36 -4.81
N ARG A 39 -8.04 -13.70 -5.35
CA ARG A 39 -8.16 -14.26 -6.69
C ARG A 39 -7.73 -13.30 -7.80
N ARG A 40 -7.93 -11.99 -7.62
CA ARG A 40 -7.44 -10.97 -8.56
C ARG A 40 -5.92 -10.86 -8.46
N ARG A 41 -5.38 -10.72 -7.26
CA ARG A 41 -3.92 -10.60 -7.01
C ARG A 41 -3.16 -11.82 -7.51
N SER A 42 -3.64 -13.04 -7.26
CA SER A 42 -3.01 -14.27 -7.74
C SER A 42 -2.88 -14.38 -9.27
N ARG A 43 -3.69 -13.63 -10.03
CA ARG A 43 -3.64 -13.59 -11.50
C ARG A 43 -2.91 -12.36 -12.04
N ASP A 44 -2.61 -11.40 -11.19
CA ASP A 44 -1.94 -10.16 -11.56
C ASP A 44 -0.42 -10.35 -11.48
N ALA A 45 0.23 -10.30 -12.64
CA ALA A 45 1.68 -10.43 -12.76
C ALA A 45 2.46 -9.33 -12.00
N LEU A 46 1.82 -8.22 -11.65
CA LEU A 46 2.43 -7.14 -10.88
C LEU A 46 2.19 -7.25 -9.37
N ALA A 47 1.25 -8.08 -8.92
CA ALA A 47 0.89 -8.16 -7.50
C ALA A 47 2.05 -8.64 -6.61
N GLY A 48 2.86 -9.58 -7.10
CA GLY A 48 4.05 -10.06 -6.38
C GLY A 48 5.15 -9.00 -6.25
N ARG A 49 5.29 -8.12 -7.24
CA ARG A 49 6.32 -7.07 -7.24
C ARG A 49 6.06 -5.96 -6.21
N LEU A 50 4.79 -5.71 -5.89
CA LEU A 50 4.41 -4.67 -4.93
C LEU A 50 4.64 -5.12 -3.47
N GLY A 51 4.50 -6.42 -3.19
CA GLY A 51 4.67 -6.98 -1.83
C GLY A 51 6.10 -6.91 -1.29
N ASP A 52 7.11 -6.99 -2.17
CA ASP A 52 8.53 -6.86 -1.79
C ASP A 52 8.93 -5.39 -1.50
N THR A 53 8.05 -4.42 -1.74
CA THR A 53 8.38 -2.99 -1.62
C THR A 53 8.17 -2.44 -0.21
N GLU A 54 7.75 -3.27 0.76
CA GLU A 54 7.48 -2.81 2.14
C GLU A 54 8.70 -2.81 3.09
N ASP A 55 9.82 -3.48 2.76
CA ASP A 55 10.98 -3.57 3.68
C ASP A 55 12.23 -2.78 3.27
N THR A 56 12.28 -2.25 2.04
CA THR A 56 13.34 -1.33 1.63
C THR A 56 12.72 0.01 1.29
N GLY A 57 12.61 0.88 2.30
CA GLY A 57 12.48 2.32 2.03
C GLY A 57 13.56 2.71 1.03
N PRO A 58 13.29 3.58 0.04
CA PRO A 58 14.20 3.80 -1.07
C PRO A 58 15.58 4.17 -0.52
N GLU A 59 16.55 3.29 -0.70
CA GLU A 59 17.95 3.55 -0.36
C GLU A 59 18.47 4.51 -1.43
N GLY A 60 18.11 5.78 -1.29
CA GLY A 60 18.35 6.78 -2.31
C GLY A 60 17.45 8.00 -2.18
N PRO A 61 17.77 9.06 -2.94
CA PRO A 61 16.96 10.26 -2.98
C PRO A 61 15.53 9.97 -3.43
N SER A 62 14.58 10.76 -2.91
CA SER A 62 13.17 10.66 -3.28
C SER A 62 12.99 10.78 -4.80
N ASN A 63 11.91 10.19 -5.33
CA ASN A 63 11.59 10.27 -6.76
C ASN A 63 11.58 11.73 -7.24
N ASP A 64 11.00 12.63 -6.44
CA ASP A 64 10.96 14.06 -6.76
C ASP A 64 12.36 14.68 -6.78
N GLU A 65 13.24 14.32 -5.86
CA GLU A 65 14.62 14.83 -5.81
C GLU A 65 15.49 14.30 -6.97
N ARG A 66 15.15 13.13 -7.51
CA ARG A 66 15.79 12.57 -8.71
C ARG A 66 15.26 13.27 -9.96
N LEU A 67 13.94 13.38 -10.08
CA LEU A 67 13.30 14.07 -11.18
C LEU A 67 13.80 15.51 -11.28
N LEU A 68 13.87 16.26 -10.19
CA LEU A 68 14.38 17.63 -10.20
C LEU A 68 15.86 17.75 -10.65
N ARG A 69 16.67 16.70 -10.47
CA ARG A 69 18.07 16.66 -10.98
C ARG A 69 18.16 16.27 -12.44
N GLU A 70 17.22 15.44 -12.91
CA GLU A 70 17.22 14.86 -14.24
C GLU A 70 16.33 15.65 -15.23
N VAL A 71 15.49 16.58 -14.75
CA VAL A 71 14.58 17.39 -15.57
C VAL A 71 15.38 18.29 -16.53
N PRO A 72 15.20 18.13 -17.85
CA PRO A 72 15.81 19.00 -18.85
C PRO A 72 15.35 20.46 -18.71
N PRO A 73 16.21 21.44 -18.99
CA PRO A 73 15.93 22.86 -18.78
C PRO A 73 14.79 23.44 -19.63
N HIS A 74 14.33 22.71 -20.66
CA HIS A 74 13.23 23.13 -21.53
C HIS A 74 11.85 22.63 -21.06
N TRP A 75 11.79 21.91 -19.93
CA TRP A 75 10.55 21.47 -19.27
C TRP A 75 10.21 22.27 -18.02
N ALA A 76 11.05 23.25 -17.65
CA ALA A 76 10.85 24.14 -16.49
C ALA A 76 9.89 25.29 -16.81
#